data_AF-A0A8R7R884-F1
#
_entry.id   AF-A0A8R7R884-F1
#
_cell.length_a   1.000
_cell.length_b   1.000
_cell.length_c   1.000
_cell.angle_alpha   90.00
_cell.angle_beta   90.00
_cell.angle_gamma   90.00
#
_symmetry.space_group_name_H-M   'P 1'
#
loop_
_entity.id
_entity.type
_entity.pdbx_description
1 polymer ?
#
loop_
_entity_poly.entity_id
_entity_poly.type
_entity_poly.pdbx_seq_one_letter_code
_entity_poly.pdbx_strand_id
1 'polypeptide(L)'
;MVTTEAPAMRDGLKFANSLGFPRVEAESDSLTVIDSCGGQARWWDEAAAIFAECVDVSTLIRKVKFKHCPRNANKAAHVLAKHSYCN
;
A
#
# COMPACT_ATOMS: atom_id res chain seq x y z
N MET A 1 15.78 -3.62 3.81
CA MET A 1 14.64 -4.47 4.24
C MET A 1 13.38 -3.86 3.65
N VAL A 2 12.83 -4.47 2.60
CA VAL A 2 11.52 -4.09 2.07
C VAL A 2 10.48 -4.45 3.12
N THR A 3 9.74 -3.46 3.64
CA THR A 3 8.67 -3.73 4.61
C THR A 3 7.57 -4.53 3.92
N THR A 4 7.03 -5.56 4.58
CA THR A 4 5.93 -6.40 4.06
C THR A 4 4.65 -5.60 3.74
N GLU A 5 4.59 -4.34 4.17
CA GLU A 5 3.49 -3.42 3.97
C GLU A 5 3.39 -2.89 2.54
N ALA A 6 4.52 -2.69 1.85
CA ALA A 6 4.54 -2.23 0.46
C ALA A 6 3.90 -3.26 -0.52
N PRO A 7 4.30 -4.54 -0.53
CA PRO A 7 3.62 -5.54 -1.36
C PRO A 7 2.17 -5.78 -0.93
N ALA A 8 1.87 -5.72 0.38
CA ALA A 8 0.48 -5.82 0.86
C ALA A 8 -0.41 -4.69 0.32
N MET A 9 0.12 -3.46 0.27
CA MET A 9 -0.57 -2.31 -0.32
C MET A 9 -0.83 -2.51 -1.82
N ARG A 10 0.19 -2.96 -2.57
CA ARG A 10 0.06 -3.27 -3.99
C ARG A 10 -1.04 -4.28 -4.26
N ASP A 11 -1.04 -5.38 -3.52
CA ASP A 11 -1.98 -6.47 -3.72
C ASP A 11 -3.41 -6.05 -3.32
N GLY A 12 -3.56 -5.24 -2.26
CA GLY A 12 -4.84 -4.62 -1.90
C GLY A 12 -5.39 -3.68 -2.98
N LEU A 13 -4.54 -2.87 -3.60
CA LEU A 13 -4.93 -1.99 -4.72
C LEU A 13 -5.31 -2.80 -5.97
N LYS A 14 -4.53 -3.83 -6.32
CA LYS A 14 -4.84 -4.74 -7.45
C LYS A 14 -6.19 -5.43 -7.22
N PHE A 15 -6.45 -5.89 -6.00
CA PHE A 15 -7.72 -6.49 -5.63
C PHE A 15 -8.88 -5.50 -5.75
N ALA A 16 -8.73 -4.28 -5.23
CA ALA A 16 -9.77 -3.26 -5.34
C ALA A 16 -10.06 -2.85 -6.80
N ASN A 17 -9.01 -2.76 -7.63
CA ASN A 17 -9.15 -2.54 -9.06
C ASN A 17 -9.88 -3.69 -9.76
N SER A 18 -9.56 -4.95 -9.40
CA SER A 18 -10.24 -6.13 -9.97
C SER A 18 -11.73 -6.19 -9.65
N LEU A 19 -12.13 -5.64 -8.49
CA LEU A 19 -13.53 -5.51 -8.08
C LEU A 19 -14.24 -4.31 -8.72
N GLY A 20 -13.52 -3.48 -9.49
CA GLY A 20 -14.08 -2.31 -10.17
C GLY A 20 -14.46 -1.18 -9.22
N PHE A 21 -13.87 -1.10 -8.02
CA PHE A 21 -14.19 -0.02 -7.08
C PHE A 21 -13.74 1.33 -7.63
N PRO A 22 -14.65 2.30 -7.81
CA PRO A 22 -14.31 3.60 -8.40
C PRO A 22 -13.61 4.54 -7.41
N ARG A 23 -13.65 4.23 -6.10
CA ARG A 23 -13.03 5.00 -5.03
C ARG A 23 -12.47 4.06 -3.98
N VAL A 24 -11.20 4.22 -3.64
CA VAL A 24 -10.49 3.38 -2.66
C VAL A 24 -9.79 4.29 -1.66
N GLU A 25 -9.94 4.00 -0.37
CA GLU A 25 -9.15 4.61 0.69
C GLU A 25 -8.18 3.56 1.21
N ALA A 26 -6.89 3.82 1.01
CA ALA A 26 -5.79 2.95 1.40
C ALA A 26 -5.20 3.47 2.71
N GLU A 27 -5.42 2.72 3.79
CA GLU A 27 -4.89 3.05 5.11
C GLU A 27 -3.65 2.21 5.43
N SER A 28 -2.63 2.84 6.01
CA SER A 28 -1.42 2.16 6.49
C SER A 28 -0.88 2.84 7.74
N ASP A 29 -0.31 2.06 8.65
CA ASP A 29 0.41 2.55 9.84
C ASP A 29 1.86 2.95 9.54
N SER A 30 2.29 2.75 8.29
CA SER A 30 3.63 3.06 7.81
C SER A 30 3.65 4.37 7.03
N LEU A 31 4.21 5.41 7.64
CA LEU A 31 4.43 6.71 6.99
C LEU A 31 5.21 6.55 5.68
N THR A 32 6.20 5.66 5.65
CA THR A 32 6.99 5.37 4.44
C THR A 32 6.13 4.91 3.27
N VAL A 33 5.13 4.06 3.50
CA VAL A 33 4.23 3.58 2.44
C VAL A 33 3.28 4.68 1.99
N ILE A 34 2.75 5.47 2.93
CA ILE A 34 1.84 6.58 2.63
C ILE A 34 2.55 7.67 1.82
N ASP A 35 3.75 8.07 2.24
CA ASP A 35 4.52 9.13 1.56
C ASP A 35 5.03 8.67 0.19
N SER A 36 5.41 7.40 0.06
CA SER A 36 5.85 6.83 -1.22
C SER A 36 4.69 6.71 -2.22
N CYS A 37 3.58 6.09 -1.81
CA CYS A 37 2.40 5.95 -2.67
C CYS A 37 1.71 7.29 -2.96
N GLY A 38 1.80 8.26 -2.04
CA GLY A 38 1.31 9.62 -2.22
C GLY A 38 2.18 10.49 -3.13
N GLY A 39 3.30 9.96 -3.64
CA GLY A 39 4.23 10.69 -4.52
C GLY A 39 5.04 11.78 -3.80
N GLN A 40 5.06 11.79 -2.47
CA GLN A 40 5.78 12.79 -1.67
C GLN A 40 7.21 12.34 -1.30
N ALA A 41 7.49 11.03 -1.31
CA ALA A 41 8.84 10.51 -1.07
C ALA A 41 9.64 10.44 -2.38
N ARG A 42 10.96 10.70 -2.30
CA ARG A 42 11.92 10.46 -3.39
C ARG A 42 12.39 9.00 -3.33
N TRP A 43 12.37 8.33 -4.47
CA TRP A 43 12.51 6.88 -4.59
C TRP A 43 13.97 6.53 -4.89
N TRP A 44 14.78 6.27 -3.86
CA TRP A 44 16.22 6.00 -4.01
C TRP A 44 16.62 4.59 -3.52
N ASP A 45 15.64 3.72 -3.27
CA ASP A 45 15.84 2.44 -2.60
C ASP A 45 15.27 1.25 -3.38
N GLU A 46 15.68 0.03 -3.02
CA GLU A 46 15.36 -1.24 -3.68
C GLU A 46 13.83 -1.51 -3.77
N ALA A 47 13.05 -0.87 -2.89
CA ALA A 47 11.59 -0.92 -2.87
C ALA A 47 10.90 -0.03 -3.92
N ALA A 48 11.64 0.81 -4.66
CA ALA A 48 11.09 1.74 -5.65
C ALA A 48 10.26 1.04 -6.74
N ALA A 49 10.66 -0.15 -7.18
CA ALA A 49 9.90 -0.92 -8.16
C ALA A 49 8.48 -1.28 -7.67
N ILE A 50 8.35 -1.67 -6.39
CA ILE A 50 7.06 -2.08 -5.80
C ILE A 50 6.14 -0.88 -5.64
N PHE A 51 6.68 0.24 -5.17
CA PHE A 51 5.89 1.45 -5.04
C PHE A 51 5.41 1.94 -6.42
N ALA A 52 6.17 1.68 -7.49
CA ALA A 52 5.86 2.20 -8.83
C ALA A 52 4.66 1.45 -9.37
N GLU A 53 4.65 0.13 -9.17
CA GLU A 53 3.47 -0.69 -9.38
C GLU A 53 2.27 -0.23 -8.54
N CYS A 54 2.47 0.14 -7.27
CA CYS A 54 1.37 0.67 -6.44
C CYS A 54 0.77 1.94 -7.07
N VAL A 55 1.62 2.88 -7.49
CA VAL A 55 1.18 4.13 -8.12
C VAL A 55 0.49 3.85 -9.45
N ASP A 56 1.07 3.01 -10.31
CA ASP A 56 0.46 2.62 -11.58
C ASP A 56 -0.93 2.01 -11.38
N VAL A 57 -1.07 1.04 -10.48
CA VAL A 57 -2.38 0.43 -10.17
C VAL A 57 -3.33 1.46 -9.56
N SER A 58 -2.82 2.39 -8.76
CA SER A 58 -3.63 3.47 -8.20
C SER A 58 -4.17 4.42 -9.28
N THR A 59 -3.41 4.66 -10.36
CA THR A 59 -3.89 5.47 -11.49
C THR A 59 -4.98 4.80 -12.30
N LEU A 60 -5.05 3.47 -12.29
CA LEU A 60 -6.16 2.71 -12.90
C LEU A 60 -7.46 2.86 -12.11
N ILE A 61 -7.35 3.18 -10.81
CA ILE A 61 -8.49 3.44 -9.93
C ILE A 61 -8.84 4.93 -9.99
N ARG A 62 -10.10 5.23 -10.31
CA ARG A 62 -10.60 6.60 -10.51
C ARG A 62 -10.22 7.59 -9.40
N LYS A 63 -10.18 7.14 -8.14
CA LYS A 63 -9.76 7.94 -6.99
C LYS A 63 -9.20 7.06 -5.87
N VAL A 64 -7.93 7.21 -5.58
CA VAL A 64 -7.27 6.61 -4.41
C VAL A 64 -6.88 7.70 -3.42
N LYS A 65 -7.16 7.47 -2.14
CA LYS A 65 -6.64 8.31 -1.04
C LYS A 65 -5.74 7.46 -0.16
N PHE A 66 -4.54 7.93 0.09
CA PHE A 66 -3.63 7.34 1.07
C PHE A 66 -3.78 8.08 2.39
N LYS A 67 -4.01 7.34 3.46
CA LYS A 67 -4.17 7.93 4.80
C LYS A 67 -3.36 7.15 5.81
N HIS A 68 -2.56 7.88 6.60
CA HIS A 68 -1.87 7.29 7.73
C HIS A 68 -2.87 7.00 8.85
N CYS A 69 -2.85 5.77 9.36
CA CYS A 69 -3.73 5.33 10.43
C CYS A 69 -2.90 4.66 11.53
N PRO A 70 -3.04 5.04 12.81
CA PRO A 70 -2.24 4.44 13.88
C PRO A 70 -2.52 2.93 13.99
N ARG A 71 -1.46 2.15 14.22
CA ARG A 71 -1.41 0.67 14.28
C ARG A 71 -2.49 0.00 15.13
N ASN A 72 -3.11 0.72 16.07
CA ASN A 72 -4.22 0.22 16.87
C ASN A 72 -5.52 0.02 16.06
N ALA A 73 -5.68 0.76 14.95
CA ALA A 73 -6.80 0.63 14.01
C ALA A 73 -6.47 -0.31 12.82
N ASN A 74 -5.19 -0.54 12.51
CA ASN A 74 -4.74 -1.39 11.40
C ASN A 74 -4.36 -2.84 11.83
N LYS A 75 -5.01 -3.39 12.87
CA LYS A 75 -4.63 -4.72 13.40
C LYS A 75 -4.82 -5.85 12.39
N ALA A 76 -5.85 -5.79 11.56
CA ALA A 76 -6.14 -6.83 10.57
C ALA A 76 -5.03 -6.95 9.51
N ALA A 77 -4.62 -5.83 8.89
CA ALA A 77 -3.54 -5.84 7.91
C ALA A 77 -2.20 -6.19 8.55
N HIS A 78 -1.95 -5.74 9.78
CA HIS A 78 -0.74 -6.11 10.52
C HIS A 78 -0.63 -7.62 10.76
N VAL A 79 -1.74 -8.28 11.14
CA VAL A 79 -1.78 -9.74 11.32
C VAL A 79 -1.56 -10.46 9.99
N LEU A 80 -2.20 -10.02 8.90
CA LEU A 80 -2.02 -10.61 7.57
C LEU A 80 -0.58 -10.50 7.06
N ALA A 81 0.04 -9.33 7.19
CA ALA A 81 1.43 -9.11 6.80
C ALA A 81 2.39 -9.95 7.66
N LYS A 82 2.11 -10.09 8.96
CA LYS A 82 2.90 -10.93 9.87
C LYS A 82 2.81 -12.42 9.53
N HIS A 83 1.65 -12.92 9.12
CA HIS A 83 1.47 -14.31 8.71
C HIS A 83 2.11 -14.62 7.35
N SER A 84 2.25 -13.63 6.48
CA SER A 84 2.92 -13.79 5.17
C SER A 84 4.43 -14.05 5.28
N TYR A 85 5.08 -13.65 6.38
CA TYR A 85 6.53 -13.85 6.59
C TYR A 85 6.90 -15.31 6.97
N CYS A 86 5.92 -16.20 7.11
CA CYS A 86 6.15 -17.63 7.32
C CYS A 86 5.82 -18.42 6.06
N ASN A 87 6.72 -18.41 5.07
CA ASN A 87 6.87 -19.49 4.10
C ASN A 87 8.27 -19.50 3.50
#